data_AF-A0A7K1JTM6-F1
#
_entry.id   AF-A0A7K1JTM6-F1
#
_cell.length_a   1.000
_cell.length_b   1.000
_cell.length_c   1.000
_cell.angle_alpha   90.00
_cell.angle_beta   90.00
_cell.angle_gamma   90.00
#
_symmetry.space_group_name_H-M   'P 1'
#
loop_
_entity.id
_entity.type
_entity.pdbx_description
1 polymer ?
#
loop_
_entity_poly.entity_id
_entity_poly.type
_entity_poly.pdbx_seq_one_letter_code
_entity_poly.pdbx_strand_id
1 'polypeptide(L)'
;MRLWTMVLTIPLVALLLQPVWAPRWGSGILGEVSATGSAAAVITVVVFFGLVALYCRTLQQILVCVPEQDRIRSPRSVWLMFAIPFNFVEDFFIVNDVAASLVGSAAVRTRSVSIWRATGLAWCSLQIVSLLPGAVGLAGGAAAILVWLGNWTHAAIITRRLRHAIEFAHG
;
A
#
# COMPACT_ATOMS: atom_id res chain seq x y z
N MET A 1 4.91 3.16 15.35
CA MET A 1 4.84 1.80 14.78
C MET A 1 4.38 0.84 15.85
N ARG A 2 3.55 -0.15 15.50
CA ARG A 2 3.01 -1.13 16.45
C ARG A 2 4.07 -2.21 16.73
N LEU A 3 4.06 -2.79 17.93
CA LEU A 3 4.99 -3.87 18.31
C LEU A 3 4.88 -5.08 17.36
N TRP A 4 3.65 -5.43 16.96
CA TRP A 4 3.38 -6.50 16.01
C TRP A 4 3.96 -6.25 14.61
N THR A 5 4.02 -4.98 14.17
CA THR A 5 4.68 -4.63 12.91
C THR A 5 6.14 -5.09 12.95
N MET A 6 6.86 -4.84 14.05
CA MET A 6 8.27 -5.24 14.17
C MET A 6 8.46 -6.75 14.12
N VAL A 7 7.63 -7.52 14.84
CA VAL A 7 7.72 -8.99 14.88
C VAL A 7 7.43 -9.59 13.50
N LEU A 8 6.39 -9.13 12.82
CA LEU A 8 5.98 -9.63 11.50
C LEU A 8 6.93 -9.20 10.38
N THR A 9 7.74 -8.16 10.58
CA THR A 9 8.75 -7.73 9.61
C THR A 9 9.97 -8.66 9.59
N ILE A 10 10.26 -9.41 10.67
CA ILE A 10 11.41 -10.34 10.74
C ILE A 10 11.43 -11.36 9.58
N PRO A 11 10.37 -12.14 9.31
CA PRO A 11 10.36 -13.09 8.18
C PRO A 11 10.48 -12.39 6.82
N LEU A 12 9.97 -11.16 6.69
CA LEU A 12 10.08 -10.39 5.44
C LEU A 12 11.50 -9.91 5.19
N VAL A 13 12.22 -9.49 6.24
CA VAL A 13 13.64 -9.16 6.16
C VAL A 13 14.44 -10.39 5.75
N ALA A 14 14.15 -11.56 6.35
CA ALA A 14 14.80 -12.81 5.97
C ALA A 14 14.55 -13.13 4.48
N LEU A 15 13.33 -12.95 3.99
CA LEU A 15 12.97 -13.18 2.59
C LEU A 15 13.62 -12.16 1.63
N LEU A 16 13.70 -10.88 2.01
CA LEU A 16 14.41 -9.84 1.24
C LEU A 16 15.91 -10.12 1.15
N LEU A 17 16.50 -10.67 2.23
CA LEU A 17 17.91 -11.04 2.28
C LEU A 17 18.20 -12.44 1.72
N GLN A 18 17.18 -13.13 1.18
CA GLN A 18 17.32 -14.46 0.57
C GLN A 18 18.49 -14.57 -0.41
N PRO A 19 18.79 -13.60 -1.28
CA PRO A 19 19.91 -13.70 -2.21
C PRO A 19 21.27 -13.88 -1.50
N VAL A 20 21.40 -13.44 -0.24
CA VAL A 20 22.64 -13.54 0.54
C VAL A 20 22.81 -14.93 1.16
N TRP A 21 21.75 -15.52 1.70
CA TRP A 21 21.83 -16.79 2.45
C TRP A 21 21.33 -18.03 1.68
N ALA A 22 20.60 -17.85 0.57
CA ALA A 22 20.17 -18.93 -0.32
C ALA A 22 20.31 -18.56 -1.82
N PRO A 23 21.52 -18.19 -2.30
CA PRO A 23 21.75 -17.71 -3.67
C PRO A 23 21.31 -18.68 -4.78
N ARG A 24 21.25 -19.98 -4.48
CA ARG A 24 20.77 -21.03 -5.39
C ARG A 24 19.30 -20.90 -5.81
N TRP A 25 18.50 -20.08 -5.13
CA TRP A 25 17.09 -19.84 -5.49
C TRP A 25 16.92 -18.69 -6.50
N GLY A 26 18.02 -18.08 -6.94
CA GLY A 26 18.04 -16.97 -7.89
C GLY A 26 18.60 -15.70 -7.27
N SER A 27 18.88 -14.71 -8.12
CA SER A 27 19.46 -13.42 -7.74
C SER A 27 18.45 -12.42 -7.15
N GLY A 28 17.17 -12.81 -7.08
CA GLY A 28 16.07 -11.99 -6.59
C GLY A 28 15.84 -10.72 -7.42
N ILE A 29 14.97 -9.84 -6.94
CA ILE A 29 14.69 -8.53 -7.58
C ILE A 29 15.96 -7.70 -7.77
N LEU A 30 16.92 -7.78 -6.84
CA LEU A 30 18.16 -7.01 -6.89
C LEU A 30 19.07 -7.42 -8.05
N GLY A 31 19.10 -8.72 -8.39
CA GLY A 31 19.86 -9.22 -9.52
C GLY A 31 19.30 -8.76 -10.87
N GLU A 32 17.97 -8.77 -11.02
CA GLU A 32 17.31 -8.34 -12.26
C GLU A 32 17.50 -6.84 -12.52
N VAL A 33 17.42 -6.00 -11.48
CA VAL A 33 17.64 -4.54 -11.57
C VAL A 33 19.10 -4.21 -11.92
N SER A 34 20.06 -5.00 -11.42
CA SER A 34 21.49 -4.78 -11.74
C SER A 34 21.81 -5.06 -13.21
N ALA A 35 21.04 -5.93 -13.88
CA ALA A 35 21.24 -6.29 -15.28
C ALA A 35 20.68 -5.24 -16.27
N THR A 36 19.78 -4.36 -15.83
CA THR A 36 19.08 -3.38 -16.70
C THR A 36 19.86 -2.07 -16.89
N GLY A 37 20.98 -1.89 -16.19
CA GLY A 37 21.80 -0.68 -16.21
C GLY A 37 21.37 0.35 -15.15
N SER A 38 22.35 1.13 -14.65
CA SER A 38 22.16 2.05 -13.52
C SER A 38 21.10 3.13 -13.78
N ALA A 39 20.98 3.63 -15.00
CA ALA A 39 19.96 4.62 -15.36
C ALA A 39 18.53 4.06 -15.25
N ALA A 40 18.29 2.84 -15.76
CA ALA A 40 16.98 2.19 -15.69
C ALA A 40 16.59 1.85 -14.24
N ALA A 41 17.57 1.46 -13.42
CA ALA A 41 17.38 1.23 -11.99
C ALA A 41 16.93 2.51 -11.26
N VAL A 42 17.62 3.63 -11.49
CA VAL A 42 17.26 4.93 -10.89
C VAL A 42 15.87 5.38 -11.32
N ILE A 43 15.55 5.30 -12.62
CA ILE A 43 14.22 5.66 -13.14
C ILE A 43 13.14 4.81 -12.48
N THR A 44 13.34 3.50 -12.40
CA THR A 44 12.39 2.58 -11.76
C THR A 44 12.14 2.95 -10.30
N VAL A 45 13.20 3.23 -9.54
CA VAL A 45 13.10 3.64 -8.13
C VAL A 45 12.34 4.96 -7.98
N VAL A 46 12.65 5.97 -8.79
CA VAL A 46 11.98 7.28 -8.76
C VAL A 46 10.50 7.15 -9.10
N VAL A 47 10.18 6.39 -10.16
CA VAL A 47 8.78 6.14 -10.56
C VAL A 47 8.02 5.40 -9.47
N PHE A 48 8.60 4.34 -8.90
CA PHE A 48 7.99 3.58 -7.81
C PHE A 48 7.67 4.46 -6.60
N PHE A 49 8.64 5.22 -6.08
CA PHE A 49 8.42 6.08 -4.94
C PHE A 49 7.50 7.26 -5.24
N GLY A 50 7.53 7.81 -6.46
CA GLY A 50 6.59 8.83 -6.91
C GLY A 50 5.15 8.31 -6.91
N LEU A 51 4.93 7.10 -7.40
CA LEU A 51 3.64 6.41 -7.39
C LEU A 51 3.13 6.15 -5.97
N VAL A 52 3.99 5.67 -5.07
CA VAL A 52 3.66 5.48 -3.65
C VAL A 52 3.29 6.82 -2.99
N ALA A 53 4.00 7.91 -3.30
CA ALA A 53 3.70 9.25 -2.76
C ALA A 53 2.30 9.74 -3.19
N LEU A 54 1.94 9.53 -4.45
CA LEU A 54 0.63 9.91 -4.98
C LEU A 54 -0.50 9.08 -4.34
N TYR A 55 -0.27 7.79 -4.10
CA TYR A 55 -1.19 6.94 -3.37
C TYR A 55 -1.35 7.39 -1.91
N CYS A 56 -0.25 7.63 -1.19
CA CYS A 56 -0.27 8.17 0.17
C CYS A 56 -1.05 9.49 0.25
N ARG A 57 -0.82 10.40 -0.71
CA ARG A 57 -1.57 11.65 -0.81
C ARG A 57 -3.06 11.42 -0.96
N THR A 58 -3.48 10.42 -1.75
CA THR A 58 -4.90 10.06 -1.92
C THR A 58 -5.49 9.56 -0.60
N LEU A 59 -4.80 8.66 0.11
CA LEU A 59 -5.26 8.17 1.42
C LEU A 59 -5.30 9.28 2.48
N GLN A 60 -4.30 10.16 2.49
CA GLN A 60 -4.29 11.31 3.38
C GLN A 60 -5.49 12.23 3.11
N GLN A 61 -5.84 12.46 1.84
CA GLN A 61 -7.00 13.27 1.49
C GLN A 61 -8.31 12.63 1.98
N ILE A 62 -8.45 11.30 1.90
CA ILE A 62 -9.58 10.58 2.50
C ILE A 62 -9.67 10.89 3.99
N LEU A 63 -8.58 10.67 4.74
CA LEU A 63 -8.58 10.87 6.20
C LEU A 63 -8.81 12.32 6.61
N VAL A 64 -8.32 13.30 5.84
CA VAL A 64 -8.59 14.72 6.08
C VAL A 64 -10.09 15.04 5.94
N CYS A 65 -10.79 14.39 5.01
CA CYS A 65 -12.22 14.61 4.80
C CYS A 65 -13.10 13.91 5.86
N VAL A 66 -12.56 12.95 6.61
CA VAL A 66 -13.27 12.31 7.73
C VAL A 66 -13.17 13.23 8.96
N PRO A 67 -14.25 13.43 9.75
CA PRO A 67 -14.19 14.16 11.02
C PRO A 67 -13.15 13.60 11.97
N GLU A 68 -12.46 14.45 12.74
CA GLU A 68 -11.32 14.02 13.58
C GLU A 68 -11.69 12.94 14.60
N GLN A 69 -12.89 13.02 15.18
CA GLN A 69 -13.43 12.05 16.14
C GLN A 69 -13.65 10.65 15.56
N ASP A 70 -13.82 10.53 14.23
CA ASP A 70 -14.07 9.25 13.55
C ASP A 70 -12.78 8.67 12.94
N ARG A 71 -11.66 9.40 13.00
CA ARG A 71 -10.38 8.95 12.46
C ARG A 71 -9.73 7.95 13.41
N ILE A 72 -9.59 6.71 12.96
CA ILE A 72 -8.79 5.69 13.66
C ILE A 72 -7.29 6.01 13.57
N ARG A 73 -6.88 6.70 12.51
CA ARG A 73 -5.49 6.97 12.17
C ARG A 73 -5.30 8.41 11.72
N SER A 74 -4.20 9.04 12.12
CA SER A 74 -3.88 10.41 11.71
C SER A 74 -3.54 10.49 10.21
N PRO A 75 -3.97 11.54 9.48
CA PRO A 75 -3.74 11.61 8.03
C PRO A 75 -2.27 11.52 7.61
N ARG A 76 -1.34 12.03 8.43
CA ARG A 76 0.11 11.98 8.12
C ARG A 76 0.72 10.59 8.29
N SER A 77 0.12 9.72 9.08
CA SER A 77 0.72 8.40 9.35
C SER A 77 0.59 7.42 8.18
N VAL A 78 -0.18 7.73 7.13
CA VAL A 78 -0.17 6.95 5.88
C VAL A 78 1.18 7.02 5.16
N TRP A 79 2.02 8.02 5.46
CA TRP A 79 3.37 8.10 4.89
C TRP A 79 4.35 7.06 5.47
N LEU A 80 3.94 6.30 6.50
CA LEU A 80 4.70 5.15 6.98
C LEU A 80 4.85 4.05 5.93
N MET A 81 4.10 4.10 4.82
CA MET A 81 4.31 3.23 3.65
C MET A 81 5.72 3.35 3.04
N PHE A 82 6.47 4.42 3.32
CA PHE A 82 7.87 4.56 2.90
C PHE A 82 8.87 3.87 3.84
N ALA A 83 8.44 3.39 5.01
CA ALA A 83 9.31 2.76 6.00
C ALA A 83 9.62 1.30 5.61
N ILE A 84 10.44 1.10 4.58
CA ILE A 84 10.86 -0.24 4.15
C ILE A 84 11.78 -0.87 5.21
N PRO A 85 11.61 -2.15 5.58
CA PRO A 85 10.62 -3.13 5.08
C PRO A 85 9.37 -3.24 5.96
N PHE A 86 9.18 -2.33 6.90
CA PHE A 86 7.99 -2.31 7.76
C PHE A 86 6.71 -2.02 6.98
N ASN A 87 6.82 -1.35 5.83
CA ASN A 87 5.70 -1.02 4.95
C ASN A 87 4.85 -2.25 4.59
N PHE A 88 5.47 -3.39 4.30
CA PHE A 88 4.76 -4.61 3.92
C PHE A 88 3.73 -5.06 4.97
N VAL A 89 4.01 -4.84 6.26
CA VAL A 89 3.08 -5.16 7.34
C VAL A 89 2.21 -3.95 7.68
N GLU A 90 2.80 -2.75 7.71
CA GLU A 90 2.10 -1.53 8.05
C GLU A 90 0.97 -1.20 7.06
N ASP A 91 1.11 -1.56 5.79
CA ASP A 91 0.10 -1.37 4.74
C ASP A 91 -1.22 -2.07 5.09
N PHE A 92 -1.17 -3.27 5.69
CA PHE A 92 -2.37 -3.97 6.17
C PHE A 92 -3.11 -3.14 7.23
N PHE A 93 -2.38 -2.53 8.16
CA PHE A 93 -2.96 -1.70 9.20
C PHE A 93 -3.49 -0.39 8.62
N ILE A 94 -2.77 0.24 7.69
CA ILE A 94 -3.23 1.45 7.00
C ILE A 94 -4.55 1.18 6.28
N VAL A 95 -4.66 0.10 5.51
CA VAL A 95 -5.89 -0.25 4.79
C VAL A 95 -7.04 -0.48 5.77
N ASN A 96 -6.83 -1.24 6.85
CA ASN A 96 -7.86 -1.48 7.85
C ASN A 96 -8.28 -0.20 8.59
N ASP A 97 -7.33 0.61 9.04
CA ASP A 97 -7.61 1.82 9.82
C ASP A 97 -8.31 2.89 8.95
N VAL A 98 -7.93 3.04 7.68
CA VAL A 98 -8.62 3.95 6.73
C VAL A 98 -10.04 3.45 6.46
N ALA A 99 -10.23 2.15 6.24
CA ALA A 99 -11.57 1.58 6.03
C ALA A 99 -12.46 1.78 7.27
N ALA A 100 -11.93 1.54 8.46
CA ALA A 100 -12.63 1.74 9.72
C ALA A 100 -13.02 3.20 9.93
N SER A 101 -12.14 4.15 9.57
CA SER A 101 -12.43 5.58 9.63
C SER A 101 -13.58 6.01 8.70
N LEU A 102 -13.94 5.20 7.70
CA LEU A 102 -15.02 5.47 6.75
C LEU A 102 -16.37 4.85 7.15
N VAL A 103 -16.43 3.99 8.17
CA VAL A 103 -17.65 3.23 8.52
C VAL A 103 -18.82 4.13 8.93
N GLY A 104 -18.55 5.31 9.50
CA GLY A 104 -19.57 6.29 9.89
C GLY A 104 -19.91 7.34 8.82
N SER A 105 -19.22 7.37 7.69
CA SER A 105 -19.40 8.42 6.68
C SER A 105 -20.62 8.17 5.80
N ALA A 106 -21.67 8.98 5.97
CA ALA A 106 -22.88 8.94 5.13
C ALA A 106 -22.60 9.15 3.61
N ALA A 107 -21.50 9.83 3.27
CA ALA A 107 -21.10 10.10 1.89
C ALA A 107 -20.60 8.86 1.11
N VAL A 108 -20.29 7.76 1.80
CA VAL A 108 -19.66 6.57 1.18
C VAL A 108 -20.43 5.33 1.61
N ARG A 109 -20.99 4.60 0.63
CA ARG A 109 -21.70 3.35 0.90
C ARG A 109 -20.77 2.32 1.56
N THR A 110 -21.26 1.62 2.58
CA THR A 110 -20.52 0.56 3.30
C THR A 110 -19.94 -0.49 2.34
N ARG A 111 -20.69 -0.92 1.33
CA ARG A 111 -20.20 -1.86 0.31
C ARG A 111 -18.97 -1.33 -0.44
N SER A 112 -18.92 -0.02 -0.71
CA SER A 112 -17.76 0.61 -1.35
C SER A 112 -16.52 0.53 -0.47
N VAL A 113 -16.68 0.78 0.83
CA VAL A 113 -15.60 0.67 1.82
C VAL A 113 -15.12 -0.78 1.94
N SER A 114 -16.03 -1.75 2.00
CA SER A 114 -15.69 -3.17 2.09
C SER A 114 -14.93 -3.66 0.86
N ILE A 115 -15.34 -3.26 -0.35
CA ILE A 115 -14.62 -3.62 -1.59
C ILE A 115 -13.22 -3.01 -1.57
N TRP A 116 -13.10 -1.72 -1.26
CA TRP A 116 -11.80 -1.04 -1.19
C TRP A 116 -10.88 -1.70 -0.16
N ARG A 117 -11.40 -2.02 1.03
CA ARG A 117 -10.65 -2.74 2.06
C ARG A 117 -10.19 -4.11 1.56
N ALA A 118 -11.08 -4.89 0.95
CA ALA A 118 -10.75 -6.22 0.46
C ALA A 118 -9.67 -6.19 -0.63
N THR A 119 -9.76 -5.26 -1.59
CA THR A 119 -8.74 -5.09 -2.62
C THR A 119 -7.41 -4.60 -2.05
N GLY A 120 -7.44 -3.70 -1.06
CA GLY A 120 -6.24 -3.24 -0.37
C GLY A 120 -5.53 -4.38 0.37
N LEU A 121 -6.27 -5.22 1.09
CA LEU A 121 -5.70 -6.40 1.77
C LEU A 121 -5.18 -7.45 0.79
N ALA A 122 -5.90 -7.68 -0.32
CA ALA A 122 -5.43 -8.57 -1.38
C ALA A 122 -4.11 -8.07 -2.00
N TRP A 123 -3.99 -6.77 -2.24
CA TRP A 123 -2.74 -6.15 -2.69
C TRP A 123 -1.61 -6.37 -1.70
N CYS A 124 -1.83 -6.13 -0.40
CA CYS A 124 -0.80 -6.33 0.63
C CYS A 124 -0.32 -7.80 0.68
N SER A 125 -1.24 -8.76 0.55
CA SER A 125 -0.88 -10.19 0.47
C SER A 125 -0.05 -10.51 -0.78
N LEU A 126 -0.44 -9.97 -1.94
CA LEU A 126 0.30 -10.17 -3.18
C LEU A 126 1.70 -9.53 -3.14
N GLN A 127 1.89 -8.42 -2.43
CA GLN A 127 3.23 -7.87 -2.18
C GLN A 127 4.12 -8.86 -1.42
N ILE A 128 3.59 -9.54 -0.40
CA ILE A 128 4.35 -10.58 0.32
C ILE A 128 4.68 -11.75 -0.62
N VAL A 129 3.72 -12.20 -1.45
CA VAL A 129 3.96 -13.24 -2.46
C VAL A 129 5.05 -12.82 -3.44
N SER A 130 5.11 -11.53 -3.80
CA SER A 130 6.11 -11.01 -4.75
C SER A 130 7.56 -11.12 -4.25
N LEU A 131 7.76 -11.32 -2.94
CA LEU A 131 9.07 -11.55 -2.34
C LEU A 131 9.56 -12.99 -2.52
N LEU A 132 8.71 -13.93 -2.94
CA LEU A 132 9.12 -15.31 -3.23
C LEU A 132 10.00 -15.35 -4.49
N PRO A 133 11.00 -16.24 -4.57
CA PRO A 133 11.83 -16.36 -5.76
C PRO A 133 11.08 -16.99 -6.95
N GLY A 134 11.54 -16.68 -8.15
CA GLY A 134 11.10 -17.30 -9.41
C GLY A 134 9.73 -16.83 -9.90
N ALA A 135 9.09 -17.67 -10.72
CA ALA A 135 7.86 -17.30 -11.44
C ALA A 135 6.69 -16.94 -10.51
N VAL A 136 6.63 -17.51 -9.30
CA VAL A 136 5.57 -17.22 -8.32
C VAL A 136 5.68 -15.78 -7.81
N GLY A 137 6.90 -15.33 -7.47
CA GLY A 137 7.14 -13.94 -7.06
C GLY A 137 6.85 -12.97 -8.18
N LEU A 138 7.29 -13.27 -9.41
CA LEU A 138 7.03 -12.43 -10.58
C LEU A 138 5.52 -12.28 -10.83
N ALA A 139 4.78 -13.40 -10.82
CA ALA A 139 3.32 -13.39 -10.97
C ALA A 139 2.63 -12.62 -9.83
N GLY A 140 3.09 -12.82 -8.59
CA GLY A 140 2.62 -12.10 -7.41
C GLY A 140 2.81 -10.59 -7.54
N GLY A 141 4.00 -10.15 -7.97
CA GLY A 141 4.33 -8.74 -8.19
C GLY A 141 3.49 -8.11 -9.30
N ALA A 142 3.35 -8.79 -10.44
CA ALA A 142 2.51 -8.33 -11.54
C ALA A 142 1.03 -8.19 -11.10
N ALA A 143 0.49 -9.20 -10.42
CA ALA A 143 -0.87 -9.15 -9.88
C ALA A 143 -1.02 -8.06 -8.81
N ALA A 144 -0.02 -7.87 -7.95
CA ALA A 144 -0.02 -6.82 -6.92
C ALA A 144 -0.20 -5.43 -7.54
N ILE A 145 0.51 -5.14 -8.64
CA ILE A 145 0.41 -3.86 -9.36
C ILE A 145 -1.02 -3.64 -9.88
N LEU A 146 -1.62 -4.65 -10.51
CA LEU A 146 -2.97 -4.54 -11.06
C LEU A 146 -4.02 -4.30 -9.97
N VAL A 147 -3.95 -5.07 -8.88
CA VAL A 147 -4.88 -4.94 -7.75
C VAL A 147 -4.68 -3.59 -7.05
N TRP A 148 -3.43 -3.15 -6.87
CA TRP A 148 -3.12 -1.84 -6.29
C TRP A 148 -3.68 -0.69 -7.12
N LEU A 149 -3.54 -0.74 -8.45
CA LEU A 149 -4.09 0.28 -9.33
C LEU A 149 -5.62 0.35 -9.24
N GLY A 150 -6.30 -0.81 -9.23
CA GLY A 150 -7.75 -0.88 -8.99
C GLY A 150 -8.14 -0.30 -7.63
N ASN A 151 -7.40 -0.65 -6.58
CA ASN A 151 -7.61 -0.12 -5.24
C ASN A 151 -7.40 1.41 -5.18
N TRP A 152 -6.38 1.93 -5.85
CA TRP A 152 -6.07 3.36 -5.88
C TRP A 152 -7.13 4.16 -6.65
N THR A 153 -7.54 3.69 -7.83
CA THR A 153 -8.64 4.34 -8.58
C THR A 153 -9.92 4.40 -7.73
N HIS A 154 -10.22 3.34 -6.99
CA HIS A 154 -11.35 3.33 -6.06
C HIS A 154 -11.18 4.31 -4.89
N ALA A 155 -9.98 4.42 -4.32
CA ALA A 155 -9.64 5.43 -3.30
C ALA A 155 -9.86 6.86 -3.82
N ALA A 156 -9.46 7.14 -5.06
CA ALA A 156 -9.67 8.44 -5.69
C ALA A 156 -11.17 8.76 -5.86
N ILE A 157 -11.99 7.77 -6.22
CA ILE A 157 -13.45 7.92 -6.30
C ILE A 157 -14.05 8.24 -4.92
N ILE A 158 -13.63 7.52 -3.88
CA ILE A 158 -14.06 7.77 -2.49
C ILE A 158 -13.71 9.21 -2.08
N THR A 159 -12.48 9.65 -2.37
CA THR A 159 -12.01 11.01 -2.07
C THR A 159 -12.89 12.08 -2.72
N ARG A 160 -13.23 11.91 -4.01
CA ARG A 160 -14.10 12.86 -4.73
C ARG A 160 -15.50 12.94 -4.10
N ARG A 161 -16.07 11.80 -3.69
CA ARG A 161 -17.39 11.76 -3.04
C ARG A 161 -17.40 12.48 -1.69
N LEU A 162 -16.36 12.25 -0.89
CA LEU A 162 -16.22 12.92 0.41
C LEU A 162 -16.11 14.43 0.25
N ARG A 163 -15.29 14.91 -0.69
CA ARG A 163 -15.13 16.35 -0.96
C ARG A 163 -16.44 17.00 -1.37
N HIS A 164 -17.17 16.40 -2.31
CA HIS A 164 -18.47 16.92 -2.73
C HIS A 164 -19.46 16.99 -1.56
N ALA A 165 -19.53 15.95 -0.72
CA ALA A 165 -20.43 15.97 0.43
C ALA A 165 -20.11 17.10 1.43
N ILE A 166 -18.82 17.42 1.62
CA ILE A 166 -18.39 18.53 2.48
C ILE A 166 -18.81 19.87 1.88
N GLU A 167 -18.59 20.07 0.57
CA GLU A 167 -18.98 21.30 -0.14
C GLU A 167 -20.48 21.59 -0.02
N PHE A 168 -21.33 20.57 -0.17
CA PHE A 168 -22.79 20.72 -0.02
C PHE A 168 -23.24 20.94 1.43
N ALA A 169 -22.48 20.48 2.43
CA ALA A 169 -22.84 20.69 3.83
C ALA A 169 -22.53 22.11 4.35
N HIS A 170 -21.71 22.87 3.63
CA HIS A 170 -21.25 24.22 4.04
C HIS A 170 -21.76 25.36 3.14
N GLY A 171 -22.56 25.05 2.11
CA GLY A 171 -23.20 26.03 1.22
C GLY A 171 -24.69 26.15 1.51
#